data_AF-A0A0W0Z473-F1
#
_entry.id   AF-A0A0W0Z473-F1
#
_cell.length_a   1.000
_cell.length_b   1.000
_cell.length_c   1.000
_cell.angle_alpha   90.00
_cell.angle_beta   90.00
_cell.angle_gamma   90.00
#
_symmetry.space_group_name_H-M   'P 1'
#
loop_
_entity.id
_entity.type
_entity.pdbx_description
1 polymer ?
#
loop_
_entity_poly.entity_id
_entity_poly.type
_entity_poly.pdbx_seq_one_letter_code
_entity_poly.pdbx_strand_id
1 'polypeptide(L)'
;MALDLELTQGINSALPVGIESFGEDSAGTELTEVINNDLRLSGQFRIIPVPRGMPEGQQAIRVWRSAGADSVVQGHVTKTGFNRYEISVELIDAAAKGRLLLSNNFQVSGREVRALAHHISDLVYEKLTGERGIFSTRIAYILVQRQAGRSTFSLEVADADGNNPQSLVVSSQPLMSPSWSPDGKQIAYVSFEKKKAQIFTVAVANGKRRLVTDFNGINGAPAWSPDGRQLAVVLSKGGSPKIYSIDLSSGSLKQLTFGDAIDTEPRYSPDGRYILFTSGRGGAPQIYRLSLNDGRVSRVTYQGNYNARASYTSDEKHIVLLHREDKHFNIGVQDVASGKINQVTFSPVDESPSVSPNGRLIVYATTVNNRGVLGIVSIDGRIQMKLPSRQGDVQEPAWSPFLG
;
A
#
# COMPACT_ATOMS: atom_id res chain seq x y z
N MET A 1 -7.14 -16.18 10.62
CA MET A 1 -6.01 -16.88 9.97
C MET A 1 -4.75 -16.13 10.35
N ALA A 2 -3.72 -16.83 10.82
CA ALA A 2 -2.49 -16.20 11.27
C ALA A 2 -1.72 -15.64 10.06
N LEU A 3 -1.24 -14.41 10.24
CA LEU A 3 -0.44 -13.68 9.27
C LEU A 3 1.02 -14.14 9.44
N ASP A 4 1.66 -14.59 8.37
CA ASP A 4 3.03 -15.13 8.43
C ASP A 4 4.03 -14.00 8.17
N LEU A 5 4.62 -13.51 9.26
CA LEU A 5 5.62 -12.45 9.25
C LEU A 5 7.01 -13.08 9.32
N GLU A 6 7.80 -12.88 8.28
CA GLU A 6 9.19 -13.32 8.22
C GLU A 6 10.11 -12.14 8.50
N LEU A 7 10.82 -12.19 9.62
CA LEU A 7 11.92 -11.27 9.94
C LEU A 7 13.19 -11.84 9.33
N THR A 8 13.62 -11.30 8.19
CA THR A 8 14.78 -11.83 7.47
C THR A 8 16.11 -11.45 8.14
N GLN A 9 16.14 -10.38 8.96
CA GLN A 9 17.28 -9.98 9.80
C GLN A 9 16.83 -9.25 11.08
N GLY A 10 17.59 -9.41 12.17
CA GLY A 10 17.35 -8.71 13.44
C GLY A 10 17.51 -7.19 13.28
N ILE A 11 16.47 -6.43 13.60
CA ILE A 11 16.48 -4.96 13.52
C ILE A 11 17.15 -4.43 14.79
N ASN A 12 18.48 -4.30 14.78
CA ASN A 12 19.25 -3.75 15.92
C ASN A 12 18.88 -2.29 16.28
N SER A 13 18.01 -1.63 15.49
CA SER A 13 17.53 -0.25 15.69
C SER A 13 16.03 -0.12 15.96
N ALA A 14 15.29 -1.22 16.15
CA ALA A 14 13.84 -1.15 16.37
C ALA A 14 13.51 -0.60 17.76
N LEU A 15 12.55 0.33 17.82
CA LEU A 15 12.09 0.98 19.04
C LEU A 15 11.37 -0.02 19.96
N PRO A 16 11.88 -0.27 21.18
CA PRO A 16 11.24 -1.20 22.12
C PRO A 16 9.93 -0.62 22.67
N VAL A 17 8.80 -1.27 22.40
CA VAL A 17 7.47 -0.83 22.84
C VAL A 17 6.75 -1.95 23.59
N GLY A 18 6.26 -1.64 24.79
CA GLY A 18 5.29 -2.46 25.52
C GLY A 18 3.87 -2.05 25.16
N ILE A 19 2.94 -3.00 25.10
CA ILE A 19 1.52 -2.74 24.87
C ILE A 19 0.75 -3.47 25.98
N GLU A 20 0.08 -2.70 26.82
CA GLU A 20 -0.81 -3.25 27.85
C GLU A 20 -2.11 -3.76 27.23
N SER A 21 -2.74 -4.72 27.90
CA SER A 21 -4.06 -5.18 27.50
C SER A 21 -5.09 -4.07 27.72
N PHE A 22 -5.88 -3.78 26.68
CA PHE A 22 -6.98 -2.81 26.76
C PHE A 22 -8.22 -3.39 27.45
N GLY A 23 -8.23 -4.70 27.72
CA GLY A 23 -9.32 -5.41 28.37
C GLY A 23 -9.52 -6.82 27.79
N GLU A 24 -10.19 -7.67 28.57
CA GLU A 24 -10.50 -9.07 28.16
C GLU A 24 -11.80 -9.19 27.35
N ASP A 25 -12.55 -8.09 27.21
CA ASP A 25 -13.72 -8.10 26.34
C ASP A 25 -13.32 -8.10 24.86
N SER A 26 -14.30 -8.30 23.97
CA SER A 26 -14.03 -8.42 22.54
C SER A 26 -13.38 -7.16 21.96
N ALA A 27 -13.73 -5.97 22.47
CA ALA A 27 -13.20 -4.71 21.96
C ALA A 27 -11.77 -4.46 22.44
N GLY A 28 -11.48 -4.71 23.73
CA GLY A 28 -10.14 -4.61 24.29
C GLY A 28 -9.17 -5.62 23.67
N THR A 29 -9.63 -6.85 23.43
CA THR A 29 -8.83 -7.88 22.75
C THR A 29 -8.49 -7.45 21.31
N GLU A 30 -9.50 -7.00 20.54
CA GLU A 30 -9.28 -6.55 19.16
C GLU A 30 -8.35 -5.34 19.07
N LEU A 31 -8.52 -4.32 19.92
CA LEU A 31 -7.60 -3.17 19.99
C LEU A 31 -6.17 -3.61 20.24
N THR A 32 -5.97 -4.44 21.26
CA THR A 32 -4.65 -4.91 21.68
C THR A 32 -3.98 -5.68 20.54
N GLU A 33 -4.70 -6.61 19.91
CA GLU A 33 -4.17 -7.41 18.80
C GLU A 33 -3.81 -6.57 17.58
N VAL A 34 -4.68 -5.63 17.18
CA VAL A 34 -4.44 -4.80 15.99
C VAL A 34 -3.27 -3.84 16.21
N ILE A 35 -3.18 -3.17 17.36
CA ILE A 35 -2.05 -2.28 17.67
C ILE A 35 -0.73 -3.06 17.70
N ASN A 36 -0.74 -4.25 18.31
CA ASN A 36 0.44 -5.13 18.32
C ASN A 36 0.88 -5.50 16.90
N ASN A 37 -0.07 -5.88 16.04
CA ASN A 37 0.21 -6.26 14.67
C ASN A 37 0.74 -5.06 13.88
N ASP A 38 0.03 -3.93 13.87
CA ASP A 38 0.43 -2.72 13.15
C ASP A 38 1.86 -2.29 13.46
N LEU A 39 2.18 -2.09 14.74
CA LEU A 39 3.52 -1.62 15.14
C LEU A 39 4.60 -2.65 14.77
N ARG A 40 4.33 -3.95 14.92
CA ARG A 40 5.24 -5.02 14.50
C ARG A 40 5.45 -5.01 12.97
N LEU A 41 4.37 -4.88 12.19
CA LEU A 41 4.39 -4.92 10.73
C LEU A 41 5.17 -3.75 10.12
N SER A 42 5.26 -2.64 10.84
CA SER A 42 6.02 -1.48 10.37
C SER A 42 7.54 -1.72 10.29
N GLY A 43 8.06 -2.71 11.01
CA GLY A 43 9.50 -2.95 11.17
C GLY A 43 10.23 -1.92 12.02
N GLN A 44 9.57 -0.87 12.48
CA GLN A 44 10.20 0.16 13.31
C GLN A 44 10.15 -0.19 14.80
N PHE A 45 9.33 -1.17 15.20
CA PHE A 45 9.11 -1.50 16.60
C PHE A 45 9.47 -2.94 16.93
N ARG A 46 10.06 -3.10 18.10
CA ARG A 46 10.24 -4.40 18.76
C ARG A 46 9.22 -4.49 19.89
N ILE A 47 8.21 -5.32 19.70
CA ILE A 47 7.18 -5.57 20.72
C ILE A 47 7.80 -6.32 21.90
N ILE A 48 7.74 -5.73 23.08
CA ILE A 48 8.18 -6.35 24.33
C ILE A 48 7.05 -7.25 24.86
N PRO A 49 7.31 -8.55 25.11
CA PRO A 49 6.30 -9.45 25.70
C PRO A 49 5.85 -8.96 27.07
N VAL A 50 4.56 -9.16 27.38
CA VAL A 50 3.97 -8.78 28.67
C VAL A 50 4.70 -9.51 29.81
N PRO A 51 5.30 -8.77 30.77
CA PRO A 51 5.94 -9.37 31.95
C PRO A 51 4.96 -10.17 32.80
N ARG A 52 5.42 -11.29 33.38
CA ARG A 52 4.60 -12.09 34.31
C ARG A 52 4.35 -11.32 35.61
N GLY A 53 3.13 -11.38 36.13
CA GLY A 53 2.77 -10.76 37.41
C GLY A 53 2.73 -9.23 37.35
N MET A 54 2.27 -8.68 36.23
CA MET A 54 2.16 -7.24 36.00
C MET A 54 1.35 -6.56 37.12
N PRO A 55 1.94 -5.62 37.89
CA PRO A 55 1.18 -4.81 38.84
C PRO A 55 0.37 -3.73 38.09
N GLU A 56 -0.69 -3.22 38.71
CA GLU A 56 -1.46 -2.09 38.16
C GLU A 56 -0.78 -0.73 38.43
N GLY A 57 -1.12 0.28 37.62
CA GLY A 57 -0.72 1.68 37.83
C GLY A 57 0.77 1.97 37.63
N GLN A 58 1.32 2.99 38.32
CA GLN A 58 2.71 3.44 38.11
C GLN A 58 3.79 2.37 38.33
N GLN A 59 3.48 1.30 39.07
CA GLN A 59 4.41 0.17 39.24
C GLN A 59 4.58 -0.60 37.92
N ALA A 60 3.55 -0.66 37.07
CA ALA A 60 3.57 -1.33 35.77
C ALA A 60 4.66 -0.76 34.87
N ILE A 61 4.76 0.58 34.78
CA ILE A 61 5.74 1.26 33.94
C ILE A 61 7.19 0.90 34.33
N ARG A 62 7.48 0.73 35.63
CA ARG A 62 8.81 0.30 36.09
C ARG A 62 9.11 -1.15 35.69
N VAL A 63 8.09 -2.01 35.69
CA VAL A 63 8.22 -3.41 35.26
C VAL A 63 8.44 -3.49 33.75
N TRP A 64 7.68 -2.74 32.95
CA TRP A 64 7.89 -2.61 31.50
C TRP A 64 9.30 -2.13 31.15
N ARG A 65 9.76 -1.08 31.83
CA ARG A 65 11.13 -0.57 31.64
C ARG A 65 12.17 -1.63 31.95
N SER A 66 12.01 -2.35 33.07
CA SER A 66 12.92 -3.45 33.46
C SER A 66 12.90 -4.60 32.44
N ALA A 67 11.78 -4.82 31.76
CA ALA A 67 11.66 -5.76 30.65
C ALA A 67 12.24 -5.25 29.32
N GLY A 68 12.72 -4.01 29.28
CA GLY A 68 13.40 -3.42 28.13
C GLY A 68 12.50 -2.62 27.18
N ALA A 69 11.30 -2.21 27.63
CA ALA A 69 10.48 -1.27 26.88
C ALA A 69 10.92 0.18 27.13
N ASP A 70 11.10 0.95 26.06
CA ASP A 70 11.39 2.38 26.14
C ASP A 70 10.11 3.21 26.16
N SER A 71 9.05 2.70 25.53
CA SER A 71 7.71 3.28 25.53
C SER A 71 6.64 2.23 25.84
N VAL A 72 5.52 2.67 26.42
CA VAL A 72 4.38 1.80 26.76
C VAL A 72 3.10 2.43 26.22
N VAL A 73 2.35 1.66 25.45
CA VAL A 73 0.96 1.98 25.07
C VAL A 73 0.04 1.32 26.09
N GLN A 74 -0.82 2.11 26.72
CA GLN A 74 -1.84 1.62 27.65
C GLN A 74 -3.18 2.29 27.35
N GLY A 75 -4.26 1.70 27.84
CA GLY A 75 -5.58 2.27 27.65
C GLY A 75 -6.66 1.51 28.41
N HIS A 76 -7.85 2.08 28.42
CA HIS A 76 -9.01 1.48 29.06
C HIS A 76 -10.23 1.58 28.16
N VAL A 77 -10.95 0.46 28.04
CA VAL A 77 -12.19 0.35 27.28
C VAL A 77 -13.36 0.30 28.25
N THR A 78 -14.30 1.24 28.11
CA THR A 78 -15.53 1.28 28.90
C THR A 78 -16.73 1.18 27.98
N LYS A 79 -17.60 0.19 28.21
CA LYS A 79 -18.85 0.04 27.47
C LYS A 79 -19.87 1.08 27.96
N THR A 80 -20.27 2.00 27.08
CA THR A 80 -21.21 3.10 27.40
C THR A 80 -22.64 2.85 26.91
N GLY A 81 -22.89 1.75 26.20
CA GLY A 81 -24.21 1.35 25.76
C GLY A 81 -24.21 0.09 24.90
N PHE A 82 -25.32 -0.17 24.21
CA PHE A 82 -25.38 -1.26 23.24
C PHE A 82 -24.43 -0.97 22.07
N ASN A 83 -23.38 -1.79 21.95
CA ASN A 83 -22.36 -1.69 20.91
C ASN A 83 -21.67 -0.31 20.83
N ARG A 84 -21.52 0.39 21.96
CA ARG A 84 -20.81 1.68 22.08
C ARG A 84 -19.77 1.63 23.19
N TYR A 85 -18.62 2.20 22.89
CA TYR A 85 -17.42 2.16 23.73
C TYR A 85 -16.85 3.57 23.87
N GLU A 86 -16.40 3.88 25.07
CA GLU A 86 -15.46 4.96 25.35
C GLU A 86 -14.08 4.32 25.55
N ILE A 87 -13.08 4.82 24.83
CA ILE A 87 -11.73 4.22 24.79
C ILE A 87 -10.73 5.33 25.06
N SER A 88 -10.04 5.20 26.19
CA SER A 88 -8.92 6.06 26.56
C SER A 88 -7.61 5.39 26.19
N VAL A 89 -6.66 6.16 25.69
CA VAL A 89 -5.34 5.69 25.26
C VAL A 89 -4.28 6.65 25.73
N GLU A 90 -3.18 6.10 26.24
CA GLU A 90 -1.99 6.84 26.63
C GLU A 90 -0.74 6.19 26.04
N LEU A 91 0.19 7.03 25.61
CA LEU A 91 1.55 6.63 25.28
C LEU A 91 2.50 7.22 26.32
N ILE A 92 3.30 6.37 26.95
CA ILE A 92 4.17 6.73 28.06
C ILE A 92 5.62 6.44 27.71
N ASP A 93 6.51 7.39 28.03
CA ASP A 93 7.96 7.27 27.96
C ASP A 93 8.49 6.57 29.22
N ALA A 94 8.68 5.24 29.12
CA ALA A 94 9.15 4.42 30.24
C ALA A 94 10.63 4.73 30.57
N ALA A 95 11.43 5.10 29.57
CA ALA A 95 12.81 5.51 29.75
C ALA A 95 12.94 6.83 30.54
N ALA A 96 12.02 7.78 30.32
CA ALA A 96 11.98 9.09 30.98
C ALA A 96 11.06 9.14 32.21
N LYS A 97 11.13 8.12 33.09
CA LYS A 97 10.41 8.06 34.37
C LYS A 97 8.88 8.14 34.23
N GLY A 98 8.31 7.63 33.13
CA GLY A 98 6.86 7.56 32.94
C GLY A 98 6.24 8.87 32.46
N ARG A 99 6.99 9.70 31.72
CA ARG A 99 6.45 10.94 31.13
C ARG A 99 5.37 10.60 30.10
N LEU A 100 4.21 11.24 30.21
CA LEU A 100 3.13 11.12 29.24
C LEU A 100 3.52 11.80 27.90
N LEU A 101 3.43 11.06 26.80
CA LEU A 101 3.74 11.51 25.44
C LEU A 101 2.48 11.86 24.64
N LEU A 102 1.41 11.11 24.84
CA LEU A 102 0.12 11.22 24.17
C LEU A 102 -0.98 10.77 25.16
N SER A 103 -2.13 11.43 25.14
CA SER A 103 -3.35 10.98 25.81
C SER A 103 -4.57 11.39 24.97
N ASN A 104 -5.43 10.43 24.66
CA ASN A 104 -6.62 10.62 23.83
C ASN A 104 -7.79 9.83 24.41
N ASN A 105 -9.00 10.32 24.13
CA ASN A 105 -10.24 9.62 24.44
C ASN A 105 -11.14 9.61 23.21
N PHE A 106 -11.75 8.47 22.94
CA PHE A 106 -12.58 8.23 21.76
C PHE A 106 -13.92 7.63 22.13
N GLN A 107 -14.94 7.98 21.35
CA GLN A 107 -16.25 7.33 21.42
C GLN A 107 -16.54 6.68 20.08
N VAL A 108 -16.71 5.37 20.09
CA VAL A 108 -16.90 4.57 18.87
C VAL A 108 -17.99 3.52 19.06
N SER A 109 -18.57 3.09 17.94
CA SER A 109 -19.37 1.88 17.91
C SER A 109 -18.49 0.64 17.77
N GLY A 110 -19.01 -0.55 18.08
CA GLY A 110 -18.23 -1.79 17.98
C GLY A 110 -17.67 -2.07 16.57
N ARG A 111 -18.36 -1.60 15.51
CA ARG A 111 -17.89 -1.74 14.12
C ARG A 111 -16.69 -0.83 13.78
N GLU A 112 -16.40 0.16 14.62
CA GLU A 112 -15.33 1.15 14.42
C GLU A 112 -14.10 0.83 15.28
N VAL A 113 -14.16 -0.17 16.16
CA VAL A 113 -13.07 -0.54 17.09
C VAL A 113 -11.78 -0.83 16.33
N ARG A 114 -11.85 -1.65 15.27
CA ARG A 114 -10.69 -1.94 14.43
C ARG A 114 -10.09 -0.70 13.78
N ALA A 115 -10.94 0.14 13.17
CA ALA A 115 -10.48 1.36 12.51
C ALA A 115 -9.83 2.32 13.52
N LEU A 116 -10.37 2.38 14.74
CA LEU A 116 -9.76 3.12 15.83
C LEU A 116 -8.42 2.51 16.26
N ALA A 117 -8.29 1.19 16.31
CA ALA A 117 -7.02 0.52 16.62
C ALA A 117 -5.91 0.95 15.64
N HIS A 118 -6.19 0.92 14.34
CA HIS A 118 -5.29 1.42 13.30
C HIS A 118 -4.96 2.91 13.49
N HIS A 119 -5.95 3.73 13.82
CA HIS A 119 -5.72 5.15 14.08
C HIS A 119 -4.82 5.38 15.30
N ILE A 120 -5.02 4.61 16.38
CA ILE A 120 -4.14 4.64 17.57
C ILE A 120 -2.72 4.24 17.18
N SER A 121 -2.55 3.18 16.38
CA SER A 121 -1.25 2.77 15.85
C SER A 121 -0.59 3.90 15.06
N ASP A 122 -1.34 4.64 14.24
CA ASP A 122 -0.82 5.79 13.47
C ASP A 122 -0.33 6.90 14.40
N LEU A 123 -1.10 7.23 15.45
CA LEU A 123 -0.72 8.23 16.45
C LEU A 123 0.54 7.83 17.23
N VAL A 124 0.63 6.56 17.66
CA VAL A 124 1.80 6.04 18.38
C VAL A 124 3.03 6.05 17.46
N TYR A 125 2.87 5.57 16.23
CA TYR A 125 3.93 5.54 15.23
C TYR A 125 4.47 6.94 14.94
N GLU A 126 3.59 7.90 14.67
CA GLU A 126 3.99 9.28 14.39
C GLU A 126 4.66 9.94 15.59
N LYS A 127 4.15 9.70 16.80
CA LYS A 127 4.74 10.28 18.01
C LYS A 127 6.16 9.78 18.27
N LEU A 128 6.45 8.52 17.98
CA LEU A 128 7.74 7.89 18.28
C LEU A 128 8.75 7.98 17.13
N THR A 129 8.28 8.09 15.89
CA THR A 129 9.15 8.12 14.69
C THR A 129 9.25 9.49 14.03
N GLY A 130 8.28 10.37 14.26
CA GLY A 130 8.12 11.63 13.53
C GLY A 130 7.56 11.49 12.12
N GLU A 131 7.17 10.28 11.71
CA GLU A 131 6.61 9.98 10.39
C GLU A 131 5.16 9.54 10.49
N ARG A 132 4.31 9.93 9.54
CA ARG A 132 2.91 9.53 9.54
C ARG A 132 2.77 8.01 9.33
N GLY A 133 2.01 7.35 10.21
CA GLY A 133 1.68 5.93 10.11
C GLY A 133 0.76 5.61 8.93
N ILE A 134 0.77 4.36 8.46
CA ILE A 134 -0.03 3.90 7.30
C ILE A 134 -1.13 2.91 7.68
N PHE A 135 -1.40 2.69 8.96
CA PHE A 135 -2.26 1.59 9.40
C PHE A 135 -3.73 1.85 9.06
N SER A 136 -4.15 3.13 9.07
CA SER A 136 -5.50 3.53 8.62
C SER A 136 -5.67 3.59 7.09
N THR A 137 -4.66 3.19 6.32
CA THR A 137 -4.73 3.15 4.86
C THR A 137 -5.40 1.87 4.36
N ARG A 138 -5.59 1.76 3.04
CA ARG A 138 -6.23 0.61 2.39
C ARG A 138 -5.39 0.10 1.24
N ILE A 139 -5.66 -1.12 0.83
CA ILE A 139 -5.14 -1.70 -0.40
C ILE A 139 -6.31 -2.04 -1.32
N ALA A 140 -6.12 -1.80 -2.62
CA ALA A 140 -6.98 -2.32 -3.66
C ALA A 140 -6.25 -3.45 -4.38
N TYR A 141 -6.98 -4.46 -4.86
CA TYR A 141 -6.40 -5.56 -5.63
C TYR A 141 -7.45 -6.24 -6.50
N ILE A 142 -7.00 -7.05 -7.46
CA ILE A 142 -7.87 -7.90 -8.27
C ILE A 142 -7.90 -9.30 -7.69
N LEU A 143 -9.07 -9.76 -7.28
CA LEU A 143 -9.33 -11.14 -6.89
C LEU A 143 -9.83 -11.94 -8.10
N VAL A 144 -9.19 -13.07 -8.38
CA VAL A 144 -9.54 -13.99 -9.47
C VAL A 144 -10.01 -15.31 -8.88
N GLN A 145 -11.28 -15.63 -9.09
CA GLN A 145 -11.89 -16.87 -8.64
C GLN A 145 -12.20 -17.76 -9.83
N ARG A 146 -11.69 -18.99 -9.82
CA ARG A 146 -11.94 -19.99 -10.87
C ARG A 146 -12.76 -21.13 -10.29
N GLN A 147 -14.00 -21.29 -10.78
CA GLN A 147 -14.92 -22.34 -10.34
C GLN A 147 -15.62 -22.96 -11.55
N ALA A 148 -15.57 -24.30 -11.66
CA ALA A 148 -16.28 -25.06 -12.70
C ALA A 148 -16.11 -24.52 -14.14
N GLY A 149 -14.88 -24.13 -14.51
CA GLY A 149 -14.56 -23.60 -15.85
C GLY A 149 -14.98 -22.14 -16.08
N ARG A 150 -15.52 -21.45 -15.08
CA ARG A 150 -15.82 -20.01 -15.12
C ARG A 150 -14.84 -19.23 -14.25
N SER A 151 -14.46 -18.04 -14.71
CA SER A 151 -13.64 -17.09 -13.94
C SER A 151 -14.46 -15.87 -13.57
N THR A 152 -14.35 -15.45 -12.32
CA THR A 152 -14.89 -14.17 -11.80
C THR A 152 -13.71 -13.31 -11.37
N PHE A 153 -13.77 -12.03 -11.73
CA PHE A 153 -12.78 -11.02 -11.39
C PHE A 153 -13.44 -9.95 -10.53
N SER A 154 -12.88 -9.67 -9.37
CA SER A 154 -13.38 -8.64 -8.48
C SER A 154 -12.31 -7.60 -8.19
N LEU A 155 -12.68 -6.31 -8.30
CA LEU A 155 -11.88 -5.23 -7.73
C LEU A 155 -12.25 -5.12 -6.25
N GLU A 156 -11.35 -5.54 -5.39
CA GLU A 156 -11.50 -5.55 -3.93
C GLU A 156 -10.79 -4.36 -3.31
N VAL A 157 -11.32 -3.88 -2.19
CA VAL A 157 -10.65 -2.92 -1.28
C VAL A 157 -10.67 -3.49 0.12
N ALA A 158 -9.51 -3.52 0.78
CA ALA A 158 -9.31 -4.01 2.14
C ALA A 158 -8.52 -3.00 2.97
N ASP A 159 -8.53 -3.17 4.30
CA ASP A 159 -7.60 -2.47 5.20
C ASP A 159 -6.14 -2.82 4.81
N ALA A 160 -5.17 -1.99 5.21
CA ALA A 160 -3.77 -2.15 4.81
C ALA A 160 -3.17 -3.54 5.15
N ASP A 161 -3.70 -4.20 6.17
CA ASP A 161 -3.32 -5.54 6.61
C ASP A 161 -4.15 -6.68 5.98
N GLY A 162 -5.00 -6.37 5.00
CA GLY A 162 -5.84 -7.32 4.26
C GLY A 162 -7.18 -7.67 4.91
N ASN A 163 -7.52 -7.10 6.07
CA ASN A 163 -8.82 -7.32 6.70
C ASN A 163 -9.95 -6.49 6.06
N ASN A 164 -11.19 -6.83 6.41
CA ASN A 164 -12.40 -6.17 5.92
C ASN A 164 -12.49 -5.97 4.39
N PRO A 165 -12.16 -6.97 3.55
CA PRO A 165 -12.22 -6.80 2.10
C PRO A 165 -13.67 -6.62 1.62
N GLN A 166 -13.86 -5.68 0.70
CA GLN A 166 -15.12 -5.33 0.05
C GLN A 166 -14.97 -5.28 -1.47
N SER A 167 -15.87 -5.96 -2.18
CA SER A 167 -15.93 -5.95 -3.64
C SER A 167 -16.57 -4.65 -4.13
N LEU A 168 -15.83 -3.82 -4.85
CA LEU A 168 -16.35 -2.62 -5.50
C LEU A 168 -16.94 -2.90 -6.88
N VAL A 169 -16.34 -3.83 -7.62
CA VAL A 169 -16.75 -4.22 -8.97
C VAL A 169 -16.56 -5.72 -9.10
N VAL A 170 -17.56 -6.42 -9.65
CA VAL A 170 -17.50 -7.86 -9.95
C VAL A 170 -17.79 -8.05 -11.44
N SER A 171 -16.96 -8.84 -12.12
CA SER A 171 -17.07 -9.08 -13.55
C SER A 171 -16.77 -10.53 -13.92
N SER A 172 -17.39 -11.00 -15.00
CA SER A 172 -17.02 -12.25 -15.68
C SER A 172 -15.88 -12.08 -16.68
N GLN A 173 -15.37 -10.85 -16.84
CA GLN A 173 -14.25 -10.50 -17.70
C GLN A 173 -13.13 -9.87 -16.86
N PRO A 174 -11.87 -9.89 -17.34
CA PRO A 174 -10.75 -9.33 -16.60
C PRO A 174 -10.96 -7.88 -16.16
N LEU A 175 -10.49 -7.59 -14.95
CA LEU A 175 -10.31 -6.26 -14.40
C LEU A 175 -8.81 -6.08 -14.14
N MET A 176 -8.25 -4.92 -14.44
CA MET A 176 -6.81 -4.70 -14.33
C MET A 176 -6.43 -3.29 -13.88
N SER A 177 -5.21 -3.16 -13.38
CA SER A 177 -4.48 -1.93 -13.11
C SER A 177 -5.26 -0.93 -12.26
N PRO A 178 -5.71 -1.30 -11.04
CA PRO A 178 -6.33 -0.35 -10.15
C PRO A 178 -5.35 0.77 -9.77
N SER A 179 -5.84 2.01 -9.70
CA SER A 179 -5.07 3.19 -9.34
C SER A 179 -5.92 4.14 -8.51
N TRP A 180 -5.48 4.43 -7.29
CA TRP A 180 -6.19 5.31 -6.37
C TRP A 180 -6.08 6.77 -6.78
N SER A 181 -7.18 7.52 -6.64
CA SER A 181 -7.13 8.98 -6.65
C SER A 181 -6.35 9.49 -5.43
N PRO A 182 -5.69 10.67 -5.49
CA PRO A 182 -4.88 11.19 -4.39
C PRO A 182 -5.68 11.47 -3.10
N ASP A 183 -7.00 11.66 -3.23
CA ASP A 183 -7.92 11.85 -2.10
C ASP A 183 -8.51 10.53 -1.55
N GLY A 184 -8.15 9.38 -2.16
CA GLY A 184 -8.63 8.06 -1.76
C GLY A 184 -10.10 7.77 -2.06
N LYS A 185 -10.83 8.68 -2.75
CA LYS A 185 -12.28 8.54 -2.95
C LYS A 185 -12.66 7.73 -4.19
N GLN A 186 -11.73 7.58 -5.14
CA GLN A 186 -11.96 6.88 -6.40
C GLN A 186 -10.82 5.94 -6.75
N ILE A 187 -11.14 4.90 -7.51
CA ILE A 187 -10.16 4.02 -8.14
C ILE A 187 -10.39 4.05 -9.64
N ALA A 188 -9.34 4.34 -10.41
CA ALA A 188 -9.31 4.13 -11.85
C ALA A 188 -8.88 2.69 -12.14
N TYR A 189 -9.48 2.04 -13.12
CA TYR A 189 -9.17 0.65 -13.47
C TYR A 189 -9.55 0.36 -14.92
N VAL A 190 -9.01 -0.72 -15.46
CA VAL A 190 -9.32 -1.25 -16.79
C VAL A 190 -10.37 -2.35 -16.67
N SER A 191 -11.40 -2.29 -17.51
CA SER A 191 -12.43 -3.32 -17.65
C SER A 191 -12.44 -3.89 -19.06
N PHE A 192 -12.68 -5.21 -19.15
CA PHE A 192 -12.87 -5.94 -20.40
C PHE A 192 -14.32 -6.42 -20.60
N GLU A 193 -15.29 -5.92 -19.81
CA GLU A 193 -16.69 -6.37 -19.84
C GLU A 193 -17.35 -6.34 -21.22
N LYS A 194 -16.94 -5.40 -22.09
CA LYS A 194 -17.42 -5.30 -23.48
C LYS A 194 -16.54 -6.02 -24.50
N LYS A 195 -15.73 -6.99 -24.07
CA LYS A 195 -14.72 -7.68 -24.89
C LYS A 195 -13.70 -6.74 -25.56
N LYS A 196 -13.52 -5.56 -24.98
CA LYS A 196 -12.52 -4.56 -25.34
C LYS A 196 -12.05 -3.86 -24.08
N ALA A 197 -10.81 -3.38 -24.08
CA ALA A 197 -10.23 -2.65 -22.95
C ALA A 197 -10.86 -1.26 -22.85
N GLN A 198 -11.39 -0.92 -21.68
CA GLN A 198 -11.97 0.39 -21.36
C GLN A 198 -11.47 0.86 -20.01
N ILE A 199 -11.24 2.16 -19.84
CA ILE A 199 -10.85 2.72 -18.54
C ILE A 199 -12.08 3.31 -17.86
N PHE A 200 -12.27 2.96 -16.59
CA PHE A 200 -13.33 3.49 -15.72
C PHE A 200 -12.73 4.11 -14.47
N THR A 201 -13.45 5.05 -13.85
CA THR A 201 -13.32 5.33 -12.41
C THR A 201 -14.51 4.72 -11.66
N VAL A 202 -14.27 4.27 -10.43
CA VAL A 202 -15.30 3.84 -9.48
C VAL A 202 -15.14 4.58 -8.16
N ALA A 203 -16.24 5.10 -7.61
CA ALA A 203 -16.25 5.73 -6.29
C ALA A 203 -16.25 4.67 -5.19
N VAL A 204 -15.33 4.81 -4.23
CA VAL A 204 -15.13 3.84 -3.14
C VAL A 204 -16.34 3.80 -2.20
N ALA A 205 -16.99 4.94 -1.98
CA ALA A 205 -18.09 5.05 -1.03
C ALA A 205 -19.40 4.36 -1.46
N ASN A 206 -19.64 4.21 -2.76
CA ASN A 206 -20.94 3.76 -3.27
C ASN A 206 -20.88 2.94 -4.57
N GLY A 207 -19.70 2.62 -5.08
CA GLY A 207 -19.54 1.84 -6.31
C GLY A 207 -19.96 2.55 -7.59
N LYS A 208 -20.23 3.87 -7.56
CA LYS A 208 -20.64 4.61 -8.77
C LYS A 208 -19.50 4.61 -9.80
N ARG A 209 -19.77 4.08 -10.99
CA ARG A 209 -18.82 3.97 -12.10
C ARG A 209 -18.96 5.12 -13.09
N ARG A 210 -17.84 5.53 -13.69
CA ARG A 210 -17.78 6.50 -14.79
C ARG A 210 -16.80 6.01 -15.86
N LEU A 211 -17.25 5.98 -17.11
CA LEU A 211 -16.36 5.68 -18.25
C LEU A 211 -15.41 6.86 -18.47
N VAL A 212 -14.12 6.57 -18.65
CA VAL A 212 -13.07 7.56 -18.96
C VAL A 212 -12.65 7.44 -20.42
N THR A 213 -12.31 6.24 -20.89
CA THR A 213 -11.90 6.02 -22.29
C THR A 213 -12.48 4.75 -22.88
N ASP A 214 -12.68 4.82 -24.21
CA ASP A 214 -13.19 3.71 -25.02
C ASP A 214 -12.69 3.79 -26.48
N PHE A 215 -11.38 4.01 -26.65
CA PHE A 215 -10.79 4.05 -28.00
C PHE A 215 -10.59 2.63 -28.56
N ASN A 216 -10.45 2.50 -29.88
CA ASN A 216 -10.02 1.24 -30.48
C ASN A 216 -8.59 0.89 -30.04
N GLY A 217 -8.35 -0.39 -29.77
CA GLY A 217 -7.06 -0.90 -29.31
C GLY A 217 -6.93 -0.90 -27.78
N ILE A 218 -5.69 -0.73 -27.31
CA ILE A 218 -5.36 -0.70 -25.88
C ILE A 218 -5.87 0.59 -25.26
N ASN A 219 -6.56 0.43 -24.12
CA ASN A 219 -6.87 1.49 -23.16
C ASN A 219 -6.45 0.93 -21.80
N GLY A 220 -5.33 1.39 -21.25
CA GLY A 220 -4.74 0.74 -20.09
C GLY A 220 -3.94 1.64 -19.17
N ALA A 221 -3.46 1.02 -18.08
CA ALA A 221 -2.54 1.58 -17.09
C ALA A 221 -2.88 3.03 -16.66
N PRO A 222 -4.08 3.27 -16.09
CA PRO A 222 -4.43 4.59 -15.60
C PRO A 222 -3.56 4.97 -14.39
N ALA A 223 -3.15 6.23 -14.31
CA ALA A 223 -2.46 6.80 -13.16
C ALA A 223 -2.93 8.23 -12.90
N TRP A 224 -3.33 8.50 -11.67
CA TRP A 224 -3.78 9.83 -11.26
C TRP A 224 -2.63 10.82 -11.17
N SER A 225 -2.88 12.05 -11.63
CA SER A 225 -2.04 13.19 -11.29
C SER A 225 -2.15 13.47 -9.79
N PRO A 226 -1.10 14.00 -9.12
CA PRO A 226 -1.12 14.26 -7.68
C PRO A 226 -2.19 15.27 -7.24
N ASP A 227 -2.62 16.15 -8.14
CA ASP A 227 -3.71 17.11 -7.92
C ASP A 227 -5.12 16.52 -8.14
N GLY A 228 -5.22 15.26 -8.59
CA GLY A 228 -6.48 14.56 -8.84
C GLY A 228 -7.27 15.03 -10.07
N ARG A 229 -6.74 15.96 -10.87
CA ARG A 229 -7.46 16.55 -12.01
C ARG A 229 -7.38 15.72 -13.29
N GLN A 230 -6.29 14.99 -13.46
CA GLN A 230 -5.97 14.29 -14.69
C GLN A 230 -5.68 12.80 -14.44
N LEU A 231 -5.90 11.99 -15.47
CA LEU A 231 -5.34 10.64 -15.58
C LEU A 231 -4.29 10.62 -16.68
N ALA A 232 -3.09 10.13 -16.38
CA ALA A 232 -2.23 9.55 -17.41
C ALA A 232 -2.78 8.17 -17.79
N VAL A 233 -2.89 7.88 -19.08
CA VAL A 233 -3.41 6.62 -19.60
C VAL A 233 -2.57 6.15 -20.78
N VAL A 234 -2.62 4.85 -21.07
CA VAL A 234 -1.96 4.26 -22.23
C VAL A 234 -2.99 3.97 -23.31
N LEU A 235 -2.83 4.58 -24.48
CA LEU A 235 -3.71 4.36 -25.64
C LEU A 235 -2.89 3.89 -26.84
N SER A 236 -3.40 2.88 -27.57
CA SER A 236 -2.83 2.46 -28.86
C SER A 236 -3.66 2.93 -30.07
N LYS A 237 -4.50 3.96 -29.88
CA LYS A 237 -5.38 4.51 -30.93
C LYS A 237 -4.65 5.03 -32.18
N GLY A 238 -3.35 5.33 -32.06
CA GLY A 238 -2.48 5.80 -33.14
C GLY A 238 -1.49 4.75 -33.64
N GLY A 239 -1.70 3.46 -33.33
CA GLY A 239 -0.78 2.37 -33.67
C GLY A 239 -0.08 1.83 -32.43
N SER A 240 1.16 2.27 -32.16
CA SER A 240 1.90 1.84 -30.97
C SER A 240 1.35 2.48 -29.67
N PRO A 241 1.35 1.77 -28.53
CA PRO A 241 0.96 2.32 -27.24
C PRO A 241 1.76 3.57 -26.87
N LYS A 242 1.04 4.63 -26.49
CA LYS A 242 1.60 5.89 -26.01
C LYS A 242 0.87 6.39 -24.78
N ILE A 243 1.55 7.27 -24.05
CA ILE A 243 1.00 7.91 -22.86
C ILE A 243 0.24 9.17 -23.27
N TYR A 244 -0.96 9.32 -22.74
CA TYR A 244 -1.81 10.49 -22.90
C TYR A 244 -2.24 10.99 -21.51
N SER A 245 -2.47 12.29 -21.35
CA SER A 245 -3.24 12.81 -20.22
C SER A 245 -4.69 13.07 -20.62
N ILE A 246 -5.59 12.83 -19.68
CA ILE A 246 -7.02 13.10 -19.80
C ILE A 246 -7.43 13.98 -18.63
N ASP A 247 -7.98 15.15 -18.95
CA ASP A 247 -8.64 15.99 -17.96
C ASP A 247 -10.01 15.41 -17.60
N LEU A 248 -10.24 15.14 -16.32
CA LEU A 248 -11.43 14.42 -15.88
C LEU A 248 -12.70 15.28 -15.88
N SER A 249 -12.57 16.61 -15.92
CA SER A 249 -13.69 17.54 -15.93
C SER A 249 -14.22 17.79 -17.35
N SER A 250 -13.30 18.00 -18.29
CA SER A 250 -13.59 18.36 -19.68
C SER A 250 -13.56 17.17 -20.63
N GLY A 251 -12.89 16.06 -20.26
CA GLY A 251 -12.61 14.94 -21.15
C GLY A 251 -11.51 15.23 -22.17
N SER A 252 -10.81 16.38 -22.06
CA SER A 252 -9.76 16.77 -22.99
C SER A 252 -8.59 15.79 -22.96
N LEU A 253 -8.17 15.34 -24.14
CA LEU A 253 -7.10 14.35 -24.32
C LEU A 253 -5.85 15.02 -24.91
N LYS A 254 -4.69 14.83 -24.29
CA LYS A 254 -3.40 15.30 -24.77
C LYS A 254 -2.39 14.15 -24.84
N GLN A 255 -1.73 13.99 -25.99
CA GLN A 255 -0.64 13.02 -26.11
C GLN A 255 0.63 13.55 -25.43
N LEU A 256 1.29 12.70 -24.64
CA LEU A 256 2.48 13.06 -23.85
C LEU A 256 3.76 12.43 -24.39
N THR A 257 3.68 11.25 -25.01
CA THR A 257 4.85 10.59 -25.62
C THR A 257 4.65 10.28 -27.09
N PHE A 258 5.76 10.19 -27.83
CA PHE A 258 5.80 10.11 -29.30
C PHE A 258 6.85 9.09 -29.77
N GLY A 259 6.81 8.74 -31.06
CA GLY A 259 7.71 7.76 -31.71
C GLY A 259 7.11 6.36 -31.83
N ASP A 260 7.92 5.36 -32.18
CA ASP A 260 7.42 4.02 -32.51
C ASP A 260 7.46 3.01 -31.35
N ALA A 261 8.32 3.27 -30.35
CA ALA A 261 8.47 2.39 -29.19
C ALA A 261 7.19 2.30 -28.34
N ILE A 262 6.97 1.16 -27.69
CA ILE A 262 5.91 1.03 -26.68
C ILE A 262 6.28 1.90 -25.48
N ASP A 263 5.38 2.81 -25.09
CA ASP A 263 5.44 3.55 -23.82
C ASP A 263 4.21 3.22 -22.98
N THR A 264 4.42 2.72 -21.77
CA THR A 264 3.33 2.19 -20.92
C THR A 264 3.61 2.38 -19.43
N GLU A 265 2.64 2.02 -18.58
CA GLU A 265 2.74 2.01 -17.12
C GLU A 265 3.18 3.37 -16.54
N PRO A 266 2.50 4.49 -16.89
CA PRO A 266 2.86 5.80 -16.37
C PRO A 266 2.60 5.90 -14.86
N ARG A 267 3.46 6.61 -14.13
CA ARG A 267 3.24 7.03 -12.74
C ARG A 267 3.79 8.43 -12.55
N TYR A 268 2.97 9.33 -12.02
CA TYR A 268 3.42 10.69 -11.70
C TYR A 268 4.43 10.66 -10.54
N SER A 269 5.37 11.60 -10.56
CA SER A 269 6.12 11.96 -9.35
C SER A 269 5.20 12.63 -8.33
N PRO A 270 5.44 12.43 -7.01
CA PRO A 270 4.71 13.11 -5.94
C PRO A 270 4.59 14.63 -6.14
N ASP A 271 5.64 15.28 -6.63
CA ASP A 271 5.66 16.72 -6.92
C ASP A 271 4.90 17.15 -8.19
N GLY A 272 4.42 16.19 -8.99
CA GLY A 272 3.68 16.43 -10.24
C GLY A 272 4.52 17.00 -11.39
N ARG A 273 5.85 17.04 -11.29
CA ARG A 273 6.74 17.56 -12.35
C ARG A 273 7.12 16.52 -13.39
N TYR A 274 7.04 15.24 -13.06
CA TYR A 274 7.50 14.14 -13.90
C TYR A 274 6.49 13.00 -14.01
N ILE A 275 6.66 12.20 -15.06
CA ILE A 275 6.04 10.86 -15.20
C ILE A 275 7.15 9.84 -15.39
N LEU A 276 7.23 8.84 -14.51
CA LEU A 276 7.96 7.60 -14.78
C LEU A 276 7.13 6.71 -15.67
N PHE A 277 7.76 5.99 -16.58
CA PHE A 277 7.07 5.04 -17.45
C PHE A 277 8.02 3.96 -17.98
N THR A 278 7.45 2.82 -18.35
CA THR A 278 8.16 1.71 -18.99
C THR A 278 8.23 1.94 -20.49
N SER A 279 9.43 1.83 -21.09
CA SER A 279 9.60 1.95 -22.54
C SER A 279 10.58 0.93 -23.11
N GLY A 280 10.23 0.39 -24.28
CA GLY A 280 11.07 -0.50 -25.07
C GLY A 280 12.04 0.22 -26.02
N ARG A 281 12.15 1.55 -25.97
CA ARG A 281 12.94 2.34 -26.93
C ARG A 281 14.45 2.05 -26.95
N GLY A 282 14.96 1.39 -25.91
CA GLY A 282 16.36 0.96 -25.80
C GLY A 282 16.57 -0.54 -26.01
N GLY A 283 15.59 -1.25 -26.58
CA GLY A 283 15.57 -2.71 -26.68
C GLY A 283 14.68 -3.33 -25.60
N ALA A 284 15.28 -3.82 -24.51
CA ALA A 284 14.51 -4.36 -23.40
C ALA A 284 13.71 -3.27 -22.66
N PRO A 285 12.56 -3.60 -22.03
CA PRO A 285 11.80 -2.66 -21.20
C PRO A 285 12.64 -2.08 -20.07
N GLN A 286 12.66 -0.75 -20.01
CA GLN A 286 13.41 0.04 -19.04
C GLN A 286 12.58 1.24 -18.59
N ILE A 287 12.95 1.84 -17.47
CA ILE A 287 12.26 3.01 -16.92
C ILE A 287 12.82 4.28 -17.54
N TYR A 288 11.91 5.13 -17.97
CA TYR A 288 12.16 6.46 -18.47
C TYR A 288 11.36 7.47 -17.66
N ARG A 289 11.84 8.71 -17.67
CA ARG A 289 11.20 9.86 -17.04
C ARG A 289 10.86 10.88 -18.11
N LEU A 290 9.61 11.30 -18.14
CA LEU A 290 9.11 12.43 -18.91
C LEU A 290 9.02 13.65 -17.99
N SER A 291 9.60 14.76 -18.39
CA SER A 291 9.38 16.08 -17.77
C SER A 291 8.11 16.71 -18.32
N LEU A 292 7.20 17.10 -17.44
CA LEU A 292 5.92 17.73 -17.83
C LEU A 292 6.06 19.22 -18.16
N ASN A 293 7.20 19.83 -17.82
CA ASN A 293 7.49 21.23 -18.12
C ASN A 293 7.89 21.45 -19.59
N ASP A 294 8.77 20.59 -20.12
CA ASP A 294 9.39 20.76 -21.44
C ASP A 294 9.21 19.56 -22.38
N GLY A 295 8.56 18.47 -21.91
CA GLY A 295 8.35 17.26 -22.69
C GLY A 295 9.61 16.40 -22.87
N ARG A 296 10.72 16.72 -22.20
CA ARG A 296 11.97 15.97 -22.33
C ARG A 296 11.84 14.58 -21.73
N VAL A 297 12.30 13.57 -22.46
CA VAL A 297 12.41 12.19 -21.99
C VAL A 297 13.86 11.80 -21.72
N SER A 298 14.12 11.16 -20.59
CA SER A 298 15.43 10.61 -20.22
C SER A 298 15.31 9.22 -19.61
N ARG A 299 16.27 8.32 -19.89
CA ARG A 299 16.34 6.99 -19.27
C ARG A 299 16.79 7.07 -17.80
N VAL A 300 16.17 6.26 -16.95
CA VAL A 300 16.38 6.24 -15.49
C VAL A 300 17.09 4.98 -15.02
N THR A 301 16.74 3.81 -15.56
CA THR A 301 17.33 2.52 -15.14
C THR A 301 18.41 2.06 -16.10
N TYR A 302 19.57 1.67 -15.57
CA TYR A 302 20.70 1.13 -16.33
C TYR A 302 21.20 -0.22 -15.79
N GLN A 303 20.72 -0.66 -14.63
CA GLN A 303 21.00 -1.97 -14.04
C GLN A 303 19.84 -2.94 -14.33
N GLY A 304 20.16 -4.23 -14.50
CA GLY A 304 19.21 -5.28 -14.85
C GLY A 304 18.81 -5.32 -16.33
N ASN A 305 18.36 -6.49 -16.77
CA ASN A 305 17.97 -6.76 -18.15
C ASN A 305 16.51 -6.39 -18.45
N TYR A 306 15.69 -6.10 -17.42
CA TYR A 306 14.30 -5.67 -17.56
C TYR A 306 13.86 -4.86 -16.33
N ASN A 307 13.24 -3.71 -16.57
CA ASN A 307 12.69 -2.85 -15.51
C ASN A 307 11.33 -2.27 -15.93
N ALA A 308 10.32 -2.37 -15.07
CA ALA A 308 8.94 -1.96 -15.36
C ALA A 308 8.16 -1.50 -14.11
N ARG A 309 6.93 -0.99 -14.29
CA ARG A 309 5.99 -0.62 -13.21
C ARG A 309 6.60 0.25 -12.11
N ALA A 310 7.40 1.25 -12.49
CA ALA A 310 8.13 2.08 -11.53
C ALA A 310 7.25 3.15 -10.87
N SER A 311 7.49 3.43 -9.59
CA SER A 311 6.90 4.56 -8.87
C SER A 311 7.88 5.13 -7.85
N TYR A 312 7.81 6.43 -7.60
CA TYR A 312 8.60 7.10 -6.57
C TYR A 312 8.08 6.76 -5.17
N THR A 313 8.98 6.76 -4.19
CA THR A 313 8.59 7.02 -2.79
C THR A 313 8.06 8.43 -2.63
N SER A 314 7.27 8.69 -1.59
CA SER A 314 6.68 10.02 -1.35
C SER A 314 7.70 11.13 -1.14
N ASP A 315 8.91 10.80 -0.68
CA ASP A 315 10.04 11.72 -0.53
C ASP A 315 10.92 11.85 -1.79
N GLU A 316 10.57 11.15 -2.88
CA GLU A 316 11.28 11.10 -4.17
C GLU A 316 12.74 10.64 -4.10
N LYS A 317 13.19 10.07 -2.98
CA LYS A 317 14.57 9.58 -2.84
C LYS A 317 14.78 8.21 -3.48
N HIS A 318 13.72 7.42 -3.61
CA HIS A 318 13.79 6.09 -4.19
C HIS A 318 12.73 5.90 -5.28
N ILE A 319 13.03 4.98 -6.19
CA ILE A 319 12.10 4.45 -7.18
C ILE A 319 11.94 2.97 -6.91
N VAL A 320 10.71 2.53 -6.65
CA VAL A 320 10.34 1.13 -6.53
C VAL A 320 9.89 0.63 -7.88
N LEU A 321 10.37 -0.53 -8.31
CA LEU A 321 10.11 -1.07 -9.64
C LEU A 321 10.06 -2.60 -9.66
N LEU A 322 9.43 -3.14 -10.69
CA LEU A 322 9.63 -4.53 -11.09
C LEU A 322 10.99 -4.63 -11.78
N HIS A 323 11.86 -5.50 -11.27
CA HIS A 323 13.25 -5.64 -11.68
C HIS A 323 13.57 -7.10 -12.04
N ARG A 324 14.43 -7.29 -13.04
CA ARG A 324 15.02 -8.58 -13.36
C ARG A 324 16.46 -8.39 -13.81
N GLU A 325 17.37 -9.05 -13.10
CA GLU A 325 18.78 -9.14 -13.48
C GLU A 325 19.06 -10.42 -14.29
N ASP A 326 18.57 -11.56 -13.80
CA ASP A 326 18.67 -12.87 -14.46
C ASP A 326 17.32 -13.34 -15.03
N LYS A 327 16.72 -14.37 -14.40
CA LYS A 327 15.48 -15.04 -14.86
C LYS A 327 14.24 -14.65 -14.07
N HIS A 328 14.40 -14.31 -12.78
CA HIS A 328 13.26 -14.06 -11.88
C HIS A 328 12.88 -12.59 -11.86
N PHE A 329 11.58 -12.33 -11.84
CA PHE A 329 11.04 -10.98 -11.65
C PHE A 329 10.87 -10.74 -10.16
N ASN A 330 11.53 -9.72 -9.65
CA ASN A 330 11.52 -9.35 -8.24
C ASN A 330 11.29 -7.84 -8.07
N ILE A 331 11.08 -7.41 -6.84
CA ILE A 331 10.92 -6.00 -6.51
C ILE A 331 12.31 -5.39 -6.26
N GLY A 332 12.62 -4.33 -7.01
CA GLY A 332 13.82 -3.54 -6.87
C GLY A 332 13.53 -2.16 -6.31
N VAL A 333 14.50 -1.61 -5.58
CA VAL A 333 14.49 -0.24 -5.06
C VAL A 333 15.73 0.46 -5.59
N GLN A 334 15.52 1.43 -6.48
CA GLN A 334 16.58 2.29 -7.01
C GLN A 334 16.72 3.54 -6.14
N ASP A 335 17.94 3.84 -5.69
CA ASP A 335 18.27 5.16 -5.13
C ASP A 335 18.37 6.20 -6.25
N VAL A 336 17.66 7.32 -6.12
CA VAL A 336 17.55 8.33 -7.20
C VAL A 336 18.87 9.07 -7.42
N ALA A 337 19.67 9.28 -6.37
CA ALA A 337 20.91 10.04 -6.46
C ALA A 337 22.03 9.25 -7.14
N SER A 338 22.20 7.99 -6.75
CA SER A 338 23.27 7.10 -7.25
C SER A 338 22.86 6.25 -8.46
N GLY A 339 21.56 6.03 -8.65
CA GLY A 339 21.04 5.12 -9.68
C GLY A 339 21.24 3.62 -9.35
N LYS A 340 21.72 3.28 -8.16
CA LYS A 340 21.92 1.90 -7.73
C LYS A 340 20.58 1.24 -7.40
N ILE A 341 20.36 0.02 -7.90
CA ILE A 341 19.20 -0.82 -7.57
C ILE A 341 19.60 -1.85 -6.50
N ASN A 342 18.81 -1.94 -5.44
CA ASN A 342 18.87 -3.04 -4.47
C ASN A 342 17.59 -3.89 -4.64
N GLN A 343 17.76 -5.20 -4.82
CA GLN A 343 16.63 -6.14 -4.84
C GLN A 343 16.17 -6.43 -3.40
N VAL A 344 14.86 -6.35 -3.16
CA VAL A 344 14.27 -6.50 -1.82
C VAL A 344 13.40 -7.75 -1.67
N THR A 345 13.08 -8.44 -2.77
CA THR A 345 12.35 -9.73 -2.75
C THR A 345 13.11 -10.79 -3.54
N PHE A 346 12.89 -12.07 -3.21
CA PHE A 346 13.59 -13.20 -3.82
C PHE A 346 12.63 -14.37 -4.07
N SER A 347 11.54 -14.11 -4.79
CA SER A 347 10.56 -15.14 -5.17
C SER A 347 10.73 -15.57 -6.64
N PRO A 348 10.13 -16.69 -7.08
CA PRO A 348 10.14 -17.09 -8.49
C PRO A 348 9.52 -16.04 -9.42
N VAL A 349 8.44 -15.39 -8.97
CA VAL A 349 7.73 -14.35 -9.72
C VAL A 349 7.03 -13.39 -8.76
N ASP A 350 7.45 -12.13 -8.81
CA ASP A 350 6.77 -11.00 -8.20
C ASP A 350 6.23 -10.08 -9.28
N GLU A 351 5.15 -9.38 -8.98
CA GLU A 351 4.49 -8.49 -9.92
C GLU A 351 3.89 -7.27 -9.22
N SER A 352 3.75 -6.18 -9.99
CA SER A 352 2.88 -5.04 -9.63
C SER A 352 3.17 -4.38 -8.27
N PRO A 353 4.40 -3.88 -8.02
CA PRO A 353 4.69 -3.19 -6.77
C PRO A 353 3.89 -1.88 -6.65
N SER A 354 3.42 -1.60 -5.43
CA SER A 354 2.83 -0.32 -5.04
C SER A 354 3.36 0.13 -3.69
N VAL A 355 3.81 1.38 -3.62
CA VAL A 355 4.44 1.96 -2.43
C VAL A 355 3.38 2.52 -1.47
N SER A 356 3.56 2.34 -0.17
CA SER A 356 2.76 2.97 0.88
C SER A 356 2.94 4.49 0.87
N PRO A 357 1.97 5.28 1.35
CA PRO A 357 2.03 6.73 1.24
C PRO A 357 3.13 7.39 2.11
N ASN A 358 3.65 6.69 3.13
CA ASN A 358 4.84 7.12 3.87
C ASN A 358 6.17 6.65 3.23
N GLY A 359 6.13 5.90 2.10
CA GLY A 359 7.33 5.47 1.38
C GLY A 359 8.10 4.31 2.03
N ARG A 360 7.56 3.67 3.08
CA ARG A 360 8.29 2.66 3.88
C ARG A 360 8.03 1.22 3.46
N LEU A 361 6.84 0.91 2.99
CA LEU A 361 6.39 -0.44 2.65
C LEU A 361 5.98 -0.51 1.18
N ILE A 362 6.06 -1.71 0.63
CA ILE A 362 5.70 -2.03 -0.75
C ILE A 362 4.76 -3.23 -0.71
N VAL A 363 3.54 -3.07 -1.20
CA VAL A 363 2.64 -4.19 -1.50
C VAL A 363 2.89 -4.67 -2.91
N TYR A 364 2.90 -5.99 -3.13
CA TYR A 364 3.13 -6.61 -4.43
C TYR A 364 2.38 -7.94 -4.53
N ALA A 365 2.15 -8.43 -5.75
CA ALA A 365 1.61 -9.77 -5.97
C ALA A 365 2.75 -10.77 -6.13
N THR A 366 2.57 -11.98 -5.60
CA THR A 366 3.54 -13.08 -5.70
C THR A 366 2.81 -14.42 -5.71
N THR A 367 3.54 -15.52 -5.83
CA THR A 367 2.97 -16.87 -5.80
C THR A 367 3.47 -17.67 -4.61
N VAL A 368 2.55 -18.26 -3.84
CA VAL A 368 2.84 -19.22 -2.77
C VAL A 368 2.02 -20.48 -3.01
N ASN A 369 2.66 -21.66 -3.06
CA ASN A 369 2.01 -22.94 -3.33
C ASN A 369 1.11 -22.91 -4.59
N ASN A 370 1.60 -22.31 -5.67
CA ASN A 370 0.87 -22.08 -6.94
C ASN A 370 -0.41 -21.25 -6.82
N ARG A 371 -0.55 -20.44 -5.77
CA ARG A 371 -1.65 -19.47 -5.62
C ARG A 371 -1.12 -18.05 -5.59
N GLY A 372 -1.82 -17.15 -6.27
CA GLY A 372 -1.54 -15.72 -6.23
C GLY A 372 -1.90 -15.13 -4.87
N VAL A 373 -0.94 -14.53 -4.19
CA VAL A 373 -1.12 -13.87 -2.89
C VAL A 373 -0.49 -12.49 -2.90
N LEU A 374 -0.87 -11.65 -1.94
CA LEU A 374 -0.19 -10.38 -1.71
C LEU A 374 0.98 -10.57 -0.76
N GLY A 375 2.12 -10.00 -1.12
CA GLY A 375 3.25 -9.79 -0.23
C GLY A 375 3.35 -8.32 0.16
N ILE A 376 3.86 -8.06 1.36
CA ILE A 376 4.36 -6.74 1.75
C ILE A 376 5.83 -6.89 2.12
N VAL A 377 6.64 -5.94 1.65
CA VAL A 377 8.08 -5.85 1.97
C VAL A 377 8.45 -4.42 2.34
N SER A 378 9.36 -4.24 3.29
CA SER A 378 9.93 -2.91 3.56
C SER A 378 10.88 -2.47 2.45
N ILE A 379 11.07 -1.16 2.30
CA ILE A 379 11.96 -0.61 1.27
C ILE A 379 13.43 -1.03 1.42
N ASP A 380 13.82 -1.49 2.61
CA ASP A 380 15.14 -2.05 2.91
C ASP A 380 15.18 -3.60 2.87
N GLY A 381 14.06 -4.26 2.54
CA GLY A 381 13.95 -5.72 2.39
C GLY A 381 13.94 -6.53 3.70
N ARG A 382 14.02 -5.88 4.86
CA ARG A 382 14.18 -6.53 6.17
C ARG A 382 12.89 -7.10 6.75
N ILE A 383 11.76 -6.50 6.40
CA ILE A 383 10.43 -6.96 6.80
C ILE A 383 9.76 -7.56 5.60
N GLN A 384 9.27 -8.78 5.74
CA GLN A 384 8.45 -9.42 4.73
C GLN A 384 7.26 -10.13 5.37
N MET A 385 6.11 -10.03 4.73
CA MET A 385 4.90 -10.73 5.17
C MET A 385 4.06 -11.12 3.98
N LYS A 386 3.28 -12.18 4.15
CA LYS A 386 2.23 -12.55 3.19
C LYS A 386 0.88 -12.25 3.79
N LEU A 387 0.02 -11.58 3.02
CA LEU A 387 -1.36 -11.36 3.43
C LEU A 387 -2.18 -12.62 3.16
N PRO A 388 -3.05 -13.03 4.09
CA PRO A 388 -3.96 -14.14 3.85
C PRO A 388 -4.92 -13.79 2.71
N SER A 389 -4.93 -14.60 1.65
CA SER A 389 -5.94 -14.48 0.59
C SER A 389 -7.20 -15.24 0.98
N ARG A 390 -8.37 -14.66 0.65
CA ARG A 390 -9.62 -15.43 0.57
C ARG A 390 -9.54 -16.45 -0.57
N GLN A 391 -10.54 -17.30 -0.75
CA GLN A 391 -10.54 -18.26 -1.88
C GLN A 391 -10.33 -17.54 -3.22
N GLY A 392 -9.25 -17.86 -3.94
CA GLY A 392 -8.89 -17.27 -5.23
C GLY A 392 -7.43 -16.81 -5.28
N ASP A 393 -7.00 -16.37 -6.46
CA ASP A 393 -5.69 -15.73 -6.68
C ASP A 393 -5.83 -14.22 -6.58
N VAL A 394 -4.85 -13.54 -5.99
CA VAL A 394 -4.79 -12.08 -5.93
C VAL A 394 -3.72 -11.53 -6.85
N GLN A 395 -4.04 -10.44 -7.54
CA GLN A 395 -3.18 -9.79 -8.54
C GLN A 395 -3.29 -8.26 -8.48
N GLU A 396 -2.29 -7.59 -9.05
CA GLU A 396 -2.27 -6.14 -9.32
C GLU A 396 -2.69 -5.24 -8.13
N PRO A 397 -2.00 -5.31 -6.98
CA PRO A 397 -2.32 -4.46 -5.85
C PRO A 397 -1.98 -2.98 -6.09
N ALA A 398 -2.73 -2.12 -5.41
CA ALA A 398 -2.49 -0.68 -5.33
C ALA A 398 -2.72 -0.21 -3.89
N TRP A 399 -1.70 0.39 -3.29
CA TRP A 399 -1.79 1.01 -1.97
C TRP A 399 -2.51 2.36 -2.06
N SER A 400 -3.45 2.63 -1.17
CA SER A 400 -4.15 3.91 -1.11
C SER A 400 -3.22 5.05 -0.70
N PRO A 401 -3.55 6.31 -1.01
CA PRO A 401 -2.99 7.44 -0.29
C PRO A 401 -3.37 7.38 1.20
N PHE A 402 -2.88 8.33 1.98
CA PHE A 402 -3.44 8.56 3.31
C PHE A 402 -4.93 8.87 3.20
N LEU A 403 -5.73 8.22 4.05
CA LEU A 403 -7.15 8.47 4.16
C LEU A 403 -7.37 9.52 5.26
N GLY A 404 -8.35 10.39 5.06
CA GLY A 404 -8.69 11.49 5.97
C GLY A 404 -9.96 11.24 6.76
#